data_AF-A0A8T4RLV6-F1
#
_entry.id   AF-A0A8T4RLV6-F1
#
_cell.length_a   1.000
_cell.length_b   1.000
_cell.length_c   1.000
_cell.angle_alpha   90.00
_cell.angle_beta   90.00
_cell.angle_gamma   90.00
#
_symmetry.space_group_name_H-M   'P 1'
#
loop_
_entity.id
_entity.type
_entity.pdbx_description
1 polymer ?
#
loop_
_entity_poly.entity_id
_entity_poly.type
_entity_poly.pdbx_seq_one_letter_code
_entity_poly.pdbx_strand_id
1 'polypeptide(L)'
;MITQQSLDSLFARLRIIHRAHWKAPALTDVEHEIKRTGSFIFRIGSNPWVAQIIISDLVRYEVNPQLPPRMLTATLELKKKFKQTV
;
A
#
# COMPACT_ATOMS: atom_id res chain seq x y z
N MET A 1 -16.77 2.97 5.43
CA MET A 1 -15.97 3.69 6.44
C MET A 1 -14.72 2.88 6.72
N ILE A 2 -13.53 3.49 6.63
CA ILE A 2 -12.29 2.82 7.03
C ILE A 2 -12.25 2.76 8.57
N THR A 3 -11.76 1.65 9.12
CA THR A 3 -11.64 1.45 10.57
C THR A 3 -10.19 1.11 10.91
N GLN A 4 -9.80 1.25 12.19
CA GLN A 4 -8.46 0.84 12.62
C GLN A 4 -8.22 -0.64 12.32
N GLN A 5 -9.22 -1.50 12.54
CA GLN A 5 -9.14 -2.93 12.26
C GLN A 5 -8.91 -3.22 10.77
N SER A 6 -9.54 -2.45 9.85
CA SER A 6 -9.31 -2.63 8.42
C SER A 6 -7.90 -2.19 8.00
N LEU A 7 -7.38 -1.12 8.59
CA LEU A 7 -5.98 -0.68 8.41
C LEU A 7 -4.99 -1.70 8.95
N ASP A 8 -5.22 -2.24 10.15
CA ASP A 8 -4.34 -3.23 10.76
C ASP A 8 -4.28 -4.52 9.92
N SER A 9 -5.44 -4.97 9.43
CA SER A 9 -5.54 -6.13 8.53
C SER A 9 -4.84 -5.87 7.19
N LEU A 10 -5.02 -4.69 6.58
CA LEU A 10 -4.34 -4.28 5.36
C LEU A 10 -2.82 -4.31 5.53
N PHE A 11 -2.31 -3.67 6.60
CA PHE A 11 -0.87 -3.62 6.86
C PHE A 11 -0.31 -4.98 7.28
N ALA A 12 -1.04 -5.82 8.00
CA ALA A 12 -0.63 -7.19 8.29
C ALA A 12 -0.43 -8.01 7.01
N ARG A 13 -1.33 -7.88 6.03
CA ARG A 13 -1.18 -8.53 4.70
C ARG A 13 0.00 -7.98 3.92
N LEU A 14 0.19 -6.66 3.92
CA LEU A 14 1.34 -6.02 3.27
C LEU A 14 2.67 -6.51 3.86
N ARG A 15 2.76 -6.71 5.19
CA ARG A 15 3.95 -7.29 5.84
C ARG A 15 4.26 -8.69 5.32
N ILE A 16 3.24 -9.55 5.16
CA ILE A 16 3.42 -10.93 4.66
C ILE A 16 3.90 -10.91 3.21
N ILE A 17 3.25 -10.10 2.36
CA ILE A 17 3.56 -10.03 0.93
C ILE A 17 4.96 -9.45 0.69
N HIS A 18 5.29 -8.35 1.37
CA HIS A 18 6.56 -7.64 1.18
C HIS A 18 7.67 -8.12 2.11
N ARG A 19 7.41 -9.06 3.01
CA ARG A 19 8.33 -9.49 4.07
C ARG A 19 8.95 -8.30 4.82
N ALA A 20 8.08 -7.39 5.24
CA ALA A 20 8.45 -6.12 5.87
C ALA A 20 7.82 -5.98 7.26
N HIS A 21 8.32 -5.02 8.07
CA HIS A 21 7.88 -4.79 9.44
C HIS A 21 7.17 -3.44 9.65
N TRP A 22 6.44 -2.95 8.64
CA TRP A 22 5.76 -1.64 8.73
C TRP A 22 4.64 -1.65 9.77
N LYS A 23 4.61 -0.65 10.64
CA LYS A 23 3.47 -0.42 11.54
C LYS A 23 2.28 0.13 10.75
N ALA A 24 1.07 -0.27 11.11
CA ALA A 24 -0.13 0.35 10.56
C ALA A 24 -0.23 1.80 11.05
N PRO A 25 -0.60 2.77 10.20
CA PRO A 25 -0.84 4.14 10.62
C PRO A 25 -2.08 4.20 11.53
N ALA A 26 -2.14 5.24 12.35
CA ALA A 26 -3.34 5.51 13.14
C ALA A 26 -4.48 5.96 12.21
N LEU A 27 -5.71 5.52 12.49
CA LEU A 27 -6.89 5.90 11.73
C LEU A 27 -7.04 7.42 11.62
N THR A 28 -6.77 8.15 12.71
CA THR A 28 -6.86 9.61 12.75
C THR A 28 -5.96 10.29 11.73
N ASP A 29 -4.74 9.78 11.56
CA ASP A 29 -3.75 10.35 10.62
C ASP A 29 -4.17 10.07 9.17
N VAL A 30 -4.66 8.85 8.91
CA VAL A 30 -5.18 8.46 7.59
C VAL A 30 -6.40 9.30 7.22
N GLU A 31 -7.35 9.47 8.13
CA GLU A 31 -8.54 10.30 7.90
C GLU A 31 -8.19 11.77 7.70
N HIS A 32 -7.25 12.30 8.47
CA HIS A 32 -6.80 13.68 8.31
C HIS A 32 -6.14 13.91 6.95
N GLU A 33 -5.27 12.98 6.51
CA GLU A 33 -4.61 13.06 5.22
C GLU A 33 -5.62 12.93 4.06
N ILE A 34 -6.59 12.01 4.17
CA ILE A 34 -7.67 11.86 3.18
C ILE A 34 -8.52 13.13 3.11
N LYS A 35 -8.88 13.74 4.24
CA LYS A 35 -9.62 15.01 4.25
C LYS A 35 -8.82 16.15 3.63
N ARG A 36 -7.50 16.18 3.83
CA ARG A 36 -6.62 17.24 3.33
C ARG A 36 -6.29 17.11 1.84
N THR A 37 -6.03 15.90 1.36
CA THR A 37 -5.44 15.64 0.04
C THR A 37 -6.33 14.79 -0.87
N GLY A 38 -7.41 14.23 -0.35
CA GLY A 38 -8.30 13.29 -1.03
C GLY A 38 -7.85 11.82 -0.94
N SER A 39 -6.61 11.54 -0.53
CA SER A 39 -6.12 10.15 -0.40
C SER A 39 -4.92 10.02 0.53
N PHE A 40 -4.83 8.92 1.26
CA PHE A 40 -3.62 8.56 1.97
C PHE A 40 -2.74 7.67 1.08
N ILE A 41 -1.47 8.05 0.90
CA ILE A 41 -0.51 7.33 0.05
C ILE A 41 0.61 6.75 0.92
N PHE A 42 0.72 5.42 0.94
CA PHE A 42 1.83 4.71 1.55
C PHE A 42 2.78 4.21 0.47
N ARG A 43 3.98 4.79 0.37
CA ARG A 43 5.01 4.39 -0.60
C ARG A 43 5.90 3.28 -0.05
N ILE A 44 6.13 2.27 -0.87
CA ILE A 44 7.01 1.14 -0.61
C ILE A 44 8.30 1.34 -1.41
N GLY A 45 9.44 1.41 -0.73
CA GLY A 45 10.75 1.71 -1.32
C GLY A 45 11.05 3.21 -1.38
N SER A 46 12.32 3.58 -1.25
CA SER A 46 12.74 4.97 -1.04
C SER A 46 13.15 5.70 -2.33
N ASN A 47 13.86 5.07 -3.27
CA ASN A 47 14.12 5.66 -4.59
C ASN A 47 14.78 4.66 -5.59
N PRO A 48 14.20 4.40 -6.78
CA PRO A 48 12.81 4.69 -7.13
C PRO A 48 11.85 3.99 -6.16
N TRP A 49 10.69 4.61 -5.90
CA TRP A 49 9.63 3.90 -5.18
C TRP A 49 9.21 2.67 -5.99
N VAL A 50 8.92 1.57 -5.32
CA VAL A 50 8.64 0.27 -5.94
C VAL A 50 7.14 0.11 -6.18
N ALA A 51 6.36 0.36 -5.14
CA ALA A 51 4.90 0.31 -5.18
C ALA A 51 4.32 1.37 -4.25
N GLN A 52 3.03 1.67 -4.40
CA GLN A 52 2.30 2.52 -3.49
C GLN A 52 0.91 1.96 -3.21
N ILE A 53 0.47 2.13 -1.97
CA ILE A 53 -0.87 1.81 -1.52
C ILE A 53 -1.62 3.12 -1.38
N ILE A 54 -2.69 3.29 -2.15
CA ILE A 54 -3.54 4.47 -2.12
C ILE A 54 -4.84 4.10 -1.43
N ILE A 55 -5.16 4.82 -0.36
CA ILE A 55 -6.37 4.65 0.42
C ILE A 55 -7.23 5.90 0.24
N SER A 56 -8.42 5.71 -0.33
CA SER A 56 -9.42 6.76 -0.58
C SER A 56 -10.81 6.15 -0.36
N ASP A 57 -11.71 6.17 -1.34
CA ASP A 57 -12.95 5.38 -1.32
C ASP A 57 -12.66 3.87 -1.45
N LEU A 58 -11.61 3.53 -2.19
CA LEU A 58 -11.11 2.18 -2.40
C LEU A 58 -9.62 2.11 -2.09
N VAL A 59 -9.15 0.91 -1.74
CA VAL A 59 -7.72 0.62 -1.56
C VAL A 59 -7.13 0.17 -2.90
N ARG A 60 -6.13 0.89 -3.40
CA ARG A 60 -5.43 0.58 -4.66
C ARG A 60 -3.97 0.25 -4.42
N TYR A 61 -3.49 -0.77 -5.12
CA TYR A 61 -2.07 -1.12 -5.19
C TYR A 61 -1.52 -0.73 -6.57
N GLU A 62 -0.59 0.21 -6.60
CA GLU A 62 0.06 0.69 -7.81
C GLU A 62 1.55 0.35 -7.82
N VAL A 63 2.06 -0.10 -8.96
CA VAL A 63 3.47 -0.42 -9.16
C VAL A 63 4.09 0.72 -9.94
N ASN A 64 5.31 1.12 -9.58
CA ASN A 64 6.01 2.14 -10.34
C ASN A 64 6.33 1.65 -11.76
N PRO A 65 5.77 2.27 -12.81
CA PRO A 65 6.00 1.85 -14.19
C PRO A 65 7.45 2.10 -14.66
N GLN A 66 8.20 2.94 -13.95
CA GLN A 66 9.59 3.30 -14.29
C GLN A 66 10.61 2.29 -13.73
N LEU A 67 10.17 1.21 -13.08
CA LEU A 67 11.09 0.18 -12.59
C LEU A 67 11.75 -0.58 -13.74
N PRO A 68 13.03 -0.98 -13.60
CA PRO A 68 13.68 -1.89 -14.53
C PRO A 68 12.87 -3.19 -14.70
N PRO A 69 12.86 -3.83 -15.90
CA PRO A 69 11.96 -4.94 -16.21
C PRO A 69 11.94 -6.07 -15.17
N ARG A 70 13.12 -6.47 -14.68
CA ARG A 70 13.25 -7.51 -13.64
C ARG A 70 12.55 -7.13 -12.33
N MET A 71 12.68 -5.88 -11.89
CA MET A 71 12.01 -5.37 -10.69
C MET A 71 10.51 -5.16 -10.93
N LEU A 72 10.14 -4.72 -12.13
CA LEU A 72 8.74 -4.54 -12.51
C LEU A 72 7.98 -5.87 -12.44
N THR A 73 8.51 -6.94 -13.05
CA THR A 73 7.89 -8.28 -13.00
C THR A 73 7.77 -8.79 -11.57
N ALA A 74 8.84 -8.68 -10.77
CA ALA A 74 8.79 -9.09 -9.36
C ALA A 74 7.72 -8.33 -8.57
N THR A 75 7.57 -7.03 -8.81
CA THR A 75 6.60 -6.19 -8.10
C THR A 75 5.17 -6.44 -8.58
N LEU A 76 4.98 -6.74 -9.86
CA LEU A 76 3.67 -7.16 -10.40
C LEU A 76 3.21 -8.48 -9.79
N GLU A 77 4.11 -9.42 -9.53
CA GLU A 77 3.79 -10.65 -8.78
C GLU A 77 3.33 -10.33 -7.33
N LEU A 78 3.95 -9.33 -6.67
CA LEU A 78 3.49 -8.87 -5.36
C LEU A 78 2.10 -8.23 -5.43
N LYS A 79 1.82 -7.40 -6.45
CA LYS A 79 0.50 -6.84 -6.71
C LYS A 79 -0.55 -7.93 -6.94
N LYS A 80 -0.20 -9.00 -7.65
CA LYS A 80 -1.08 -10.15 -7.88
C LYS A 80 -1.42 -10.86 -6.57
N LYS A 81 -0.43 -11.13 -5.70
CA LYS A 81 -0.65 -11.72 -4.37
C LYS A 81 -1.55 -10.85 -3.50
N PHE A 82 -1.36 -9.53 -3.55
CA PHE A 82 -2.22 -8.57 -2.84
C PHE A 82 -3.68 -8.65 -3.29
N LYS A 83 -3.94 -8.68 -4.60
CA LYS A 83 -5.30 -8.80 -5.15
C LYS A 83 -6.00 -10.12 -4.86
N GLN A 84 -5.26 -11.20 -4.60
CA GLN A 84 -5.84 -12.49 -4.22
C GLN A 84 -6.24 -12.55 -2.75
N THR A 85 -5.71 -11.63 -1.93
CA THR A 85 -5.96 -11.61 -0.49
C THR A 85 -7.00 -10.57 -0.09
N VAL A 86 -7.05 -9.41 -0.76
CA VAL A 86 -7.98 -8.29 -0.53
C VAL A 86 -9.23 -8.41 -1.38
#